data_AF-A0AAV3ZBE0-F1
#
_entry.id   AF-A0AAV3ZBE0-F1
#
_cell.length_a   1.000
_cell.length_b   1.000
_cell.length_c   1.000
_cell.angle_alpha   90.00
_cell.angle_beta   90.00
_cell.angle_gamma   90.00
#
_symmetry.space_group_name_H-M   'P 1'
#
loop_
_entity.id
_entity.type
_entity.pdbx_description
1 polymer ?
#
loop_
_entity_poly.entity_id
_entity_poly.type
_entity_poly.pdbx_seq_one_letter_code
_entity_poly.pdbx_strand_id
1 'polypeptide(L)'
;MDKGSEFLNKIFINFLKAHSICFFTTENAETKAAVVERWHRTLKTKLFRYFTKTRQYRYLVVLQDLVTSYNNSYHHSIKRSPASVNRQSQEEVWQTLYGSTETKTKIPKLKVGDFVRLARARRCFSKGYLPAWTVETFRVKVVRKTVPVTYVITDYNDNDVKGTFYEEELQKIGKPQDYKVEKILRKSRDGKKKLLVRWLGYGTDFNSWIH
;
A
#
# COMPACT_ATOMS: atom_id res chain seq x y z
N MET A 1 -2.46 4.83 -9.34
CA MET A 1 -2.48 3.50 -10.00
C MET A 1 -1.53 2.56 -9.28
N ASP A 2 -1.79 1.25 -9.35
CA ASP A 2 -0.81 0.24 -8.93
C ASP A 2 0.41 0.27 -9.88
N LYS A 3 1.54 -0.28 -9.45
CA LYS A 3 2.82 -0.29 -10.18
C LYS A 3 2.93 -1.42 -11.20
N GLY A 4 1.81 -1.82 -11.80
CA GLY A 4 1.80 -2.75 -12.92
C GLY A 4 2.75 -2.27 -14.01
N SER A 5 3.59 -3.16 -14.53
CA SER A 5 4.60 -2.84 -15.54
C SER A 5 4.00 -2.21 -16.80
N GLU A 6 2.75 -2.57 -17.11
CA GLU A 6 1.94 -2.03 -18.19
C GLU A 6 1.65 -0.52 -18.02
N PHE A 7 1.45 -0.05 -16.78
CA PHE A 7 1.17 1.36 -16.49
C PHE A 7 2.42 2.22 -16.32
N LEU A 8 3.60 1.59 -16.20
CA LEU A 8 4.89 2.28 -16.08
C LEU A 8 5.64 2.36 -17.41
N ASN A 9 5.09 1.78 -18.49
CA ASN A 9 5.71 1.82 -19.81
C ASN A 9 5.78 3.25 -20.37
N LYS A 10 6.91 3.61 -20.98
CA LYS A 10 7.14 4.87 -21.69
C LYS A 10 6.02 5.21 -22.67
N ILE A 11 5.48 4.23 -23.40
CA ILE A 11 4.38 4.43 -24.36
C ILE A 11 3.15 5.00 -23.66
N PHE A 12 2.72 4.38 -22.56
CA PHE A 12 1.55 4.79 -21.80
C PHE A 12 1.78 6.16 -21.11
N ILE A 13 2.96 6.36 -20.52
CA ILE A 13 3.30 7.63 -19.87
C ILE A 13 3.33 8.79 -20.87
N ASN A 14 3.89 8.57 -22.07
CA ASN A 14 3.91 9.60 -23.11
C ASN A 14 2.50 9.91 -23.62
N PHE A 15 1.65 8.90 -23.77
CA PHE A 15 0.24 9.09 -24.11
C PHE A 15 -0.50 9.97 -23.08
N LEU A 16 -0.31 9.71 -21.78
CA LEU A 16 -0.95 10.50 -20.73
C LEU A 16 -0.45 11.95 -20.72
N LYS A 17 0.87 12.15 -20.90
CA LYS A 17 1.47 13.50 -21.01
C LYS A 17 0.90 14.28 -22.19
N ALA A 18 0.73 13.64 -23.34
CA ALA A 18 0.15 14.27 -24.52
C ALA A 18 -1.30 14.74 -24.30
N HIS A 19 -2.04 14.08 -23.41
CA HIS A 19 -3.41 14.44 -23.04
C HIS A 19 -3.49 15.31 -21.78
N SER A 20 -2.36 15.82 -21.28
CA SER A 20 -2.30 16.59 -20.03
C SER A 20 -2.88 15.86 -18.81
N ILE A 21 -2.79 14.52 -18.80
CA ILE A 21 -3.26 13.68 -17.70
C ILE A 21 -2.11 13.46 -16.72
N CYS A 22 -2.30 13.92 -15.48
CA CYS A 22 -1.33 13.71 -14.41
C CYS A 22 -1.37 12.25 -13.91
N PHE A 23 -0.28 11.51 -14.11
CA PHE A 23 -0.14 10.13 -13.67
C PHE A 23 0.59 10.04 -12.33
N PHE A 24 0.00 9.34 -11.36
CA PHE A 24 0.65 9.04 -10.08
C PHE A 24 0.47 7.57 -9.69
N THR A 25 1.51 7.02 -9.05
CA THR A 25 1.47 5.66 -8.48
C THR A 25 1.46 5.71 -6.97
N THR A 26 0.96 4.63 -6.38
CA THR A 26 0.78 4.51 -4.95
C THR A 26 1.75 3.47 -4.41
N GLU A 27 2.56 3.85 -3.42
CA GLU A 27 3.46 2.92 -2.73
C GLU A 27 2.67 1.89 -1.90
N ASN A 28 1.56 2.32 -1.26
CA ASN A 28 0.63 1.44 -0.54
C ASN A 28 -0.58 1.16 -1.44
N ALA A 29 -0.44 0.20 -2.36
CA ALA A 29 -1.49 -0.13 -3.34
C ALA A 29 -2.76 -0.71 -2.70
N GLU A 30 -2.61 -1.54 -1.65
CA GLU A 30 -3.74 -2.23 -0.99
C GLU A 30 -4.80 -1.24 -0.44
N THR A 31 -4.39 -0.14 0.18
CA THR A 31 -5.32 0.84 0.74
C THR A 31 -5.90 1.79 -0.32
N LYS A 32 -5.12 2.11 -1.35
CA LYS A 32 -5.51 3.12 -2.36
C LYS A 32 -6.30 2.55 -3.53
N ALA A 33 -6.20 1.25 -3.80
CA ALA A 33 -7.01 0.57 -4.81
C ALA A 33 -8.37 0.06 -4.28
N ALA A 34 -8.62 0.16 -2.96
CA ALA A 34 -9.77 -0.43 -2.28
C ALA A 34 -11.14 -0.11 -2.92
N VAL A 35 -11.32 1.11 -3.45
CA VAL A 35 -12.56 1.51 -4.13
C VAL A 35 -12.78 0.69 -5.41
N VAL A 36 -11.73 0.54 -6.21
CA VAL A 36 -11.77 -0.25 -7.45
C VAL A 36 -11.93 -1.73 -7.13
N GLU A 37 -11.26 -2.23 -6.10
CA GLU A 37 -11.42 -3.62 -5.65
C GLU A 37 -12.85 -3.93 -5.21
N ARG A 38 -13.49 -3.01 -4.47
CA ARG A 38 -14.90 -3.14 -4.08
C ARG A 38 -15.81 -3.16 -5.31
N TRP A 39 -15.50 -2.35 -6.32
CA TRP A 39 -16.22 -2.38 -7.59
C TRP A 39 -16.03 -3.73 -8.31
N HIS A 40 -14.78 -4.21 -8.44
CA HIS A 40 -14.47 -5.51 -9.04
C HIS A 40 -15.23 -6.66 -8.35
N ARG A 41 -15.28 -6.67 -7.02
CA ARG A 41 -16.06 -7.66 -6.26
C ARG A 41 -17.55 -7.61 -6.61
N THR A 42 -18.11 -6.41 -6.74
CA THR A 42 -19.52 -6.20 -7.09
C THR A 42 -19.82 -6.70 -8.49
N LEU A 43 -18.98 -6.35 -9.48
CA LEU A 43 -19.13 -6.80 -10.86
C LEU A 43 -19.01 -8.33 -10.96
N LYS A 44 -17.99 -8.91 -10.32
CA LYS A 44 -17.82 -10.38 -10.27
C LYS A 44 -19.04 -11.05 -9.65
N THR A 45 -19.59 -10.51 -8.55
CA THR A 45 -20.79 -11.08 -7.93
C THR A 45 -21.98 -11.14 -8.91
N LYS A 46 -22.20 -10.08 -9.70
CA LYS A 46 -23.25 -10.06 -10.73
C LYS A 46 -22.95 -11.05 -11.86
N LEU A 47 -21.70 -11.12 -12.34
CA LEU A 47 -21.28 -12.06 -13.37
C LEU A 47 -21.48 -13.52 -12.93
N PHE A 48 -21.05 -13.88 -11.72
CA PHE A 48 -21.19 -15.24 -11.22
C PHE A 48 -22.65 -15.66 -11.06
N ARG A 49 -23.55 -14.75 -10.67
CA ARG A 49 -25.00 -15.02 -10.68
C ARG A 49 -25.51 -15.34 -12.08
N TYR A 50 -25.05 -14.61 -13.09
CA TYR A 50 -25.39 -14.88 -14.49
C TYR A 50 -24.83 -16.24 -14.96
N PHE A 51 -23.58 -16.55 -14.61
CA PHE A 51 -22.95 -17.84 -14.93
C PHE A 51 -23.70 -19.02 -14.32
N THR A 52 -24.10 -18.93 -13.04
CA THR A 52 -24.91 -19.97 -12.40
C THR A 52 -26.25 -20.19 -13.11
N LYS A 53 -26.90 -19.11 -13.56
CA LYS A 53 -28.19 -19.19 -14.26
C LYS A 53 -28.07 -19.79 -15.66
N THR A 54 -27.05 -19.37 -16.42
CA THR A 54 -26.90 -19.74 -17.84
C THR A 54 -26.03 -20.97 -18.08
N ARG A 55 -25.26 -21.40 -17.07
CA ARG A 55 -24.23 -22.44 -17.16
C ARG A 55 -23.18 -22.19 -18.26
N GLN A 56 -22.95 -20.93 -18.60
CA GLN A 56 -21.98 -20.50 -19.61
C GLN A 56 -21.15 -19.34 -19.08
N TYR A 57 -19.91 -19.23 -19.56
CA TYR A 57 -19.00 -18.14 -19.20
C TYR A 57 -18.92 -17.04 -20.26
N ARG A 58 -19.88 -16.99 -21.21
CA ARG A 58 -19.92 -15.96 -22.25
C ARG A 58 -20.46 -14.65 -21.66
N TYR A 59 -19.58 -13.86 -21.05
CA TYR A 59 -19.98 -12.62 -20.37
C TYR A 59 -20.01 -11.38 -21.27
N LEU A 60 -19.30 -11.37 -22.40
CA LEU A 60 -19.20 -10.17 -23.25
C LEU A 60 -20.57 -9.66 -23.71
N VAL A 61 -21.52 -10.57 -23.94
CA VAL A 61 -22.88 -10.22 -24.38
C VAL A 61 -23.71 -9.53 -23.30
N VAL A 62 -23.40 -9.73 -22.02
CA VAL A 62 -24.15 -9.17 -20.89
C VAL A 62 -23.35 -8.12 -20.11
N LEU A 63 -22.07 -7.93 -20.44
CA LEU A 63 -21.18 -7.05 -19.70
C LEU A 63 -21.72 -5.62 -19.67
N GLN A 64 -22.19 -5.11 -20.82
CA GLN A 64 -22.75 -3.77 -20.91
C GLN A 64 -24.03 -3.62 -20.07
N ASP A 65 -24.89 -4.63 -20.06
CA ASP A 65 -26.11 -4.64 -19.23
C ASP A 65 -25.78 -4.63 -17.74
N LEU A 66 -24.75 -5.38 -17.32
CA LEU A 66 -24.30 -5.41 -15.93
C LEU A 66 -23.72 -4.07 -15.48
N VAL A 67 -22.93 -3.41 -16.34
CA VAL A 67 -22.38 -2.07 -16.08
C VAL A 67 -23.50 -1.03 -16.00
N THR A 68 -24.44 -1.08 -16.94
CA THR A 68 -25.61 -0.19 -16.97
C THR A 68 -26.48 -0.39 -15.73
N SER A 69 -26.72 -1.64 -15.33
CA SER A 69 -27.40 -1.99 -14.08
C SER A 69 -26.68 -1.41 -12.86
N TYR A 70 -25.36 -1.55 -12.77
CA TYR A 70 -24.57 -1.01 -11.66
C TYR A 70 -24.65 0.53 -11.61
N ASN A 71 -24.42 1.21 -12.72
CA ASN A 71 -24.41 2.66 -12.78
C ASN A 71 -25.78 3.28 -12.45
N ASN A 72 -26.88 2.57 -12.72
CA ASN A 72 -28.23 3.05 -12.40
C ASN A 72 -28.75 2.56 -11.03
N SER A 73 -28.05 1.64 -10.36
CA SER A 73 -28.46 1.16 -9.03
C SER A 73 -28.19 2.22 -7.96
N TYR A 74 -29.07 2.30 -6.97
CA TYR A 74 -28.87 3.19 -5.83
C TYR A 74 -27.70 2.71 -4.95
N HIS A 75 -26.75 3.60 -4.68
CA HIS A 75 -25.64 3.33 -3.78
C HIS A 75 -25.83 4.06 -2.44
N HIS A 76 -25.99 3.28 -1.37
CA HIS A 76 -26.21 3.80 -0.02
C HIS A 76 -25.07 4.71 0.50
N SER A 77 -23.84 4.57 -0.01
CA SER A 77 -22.69 5.35 0.40
C SER A 77 -22.72 6.78 -0.13
N ILE A 78 -23.18 6.98 -1.37
CA ILE A 78 -23.30 8.30 -2.01
C ILE A 78 -24.76 8.80 -2.06
N LYS A 79 -25.69 8.04 -1.49
CA LYS A 79 -27.13 8.30 -1.42
C LYS A 79 -27.79 8.58 -2.78
N ARG A 80 -27.24 8.02 -3.87
CA ARG A 80 -27.78 8.13 -5.24
C ARG A 80 -27.19 7.07 -6.16
N SER A 81 -27.61 7.03 -7.43
CA SER A 81 -27.01 6.18 -8.45
C SER A 81 -25.76 6.84 -9.06
N PRO A 82 -24.69 6.08 -9.39
CA PRO A 82 -23.50 6.63 -10.04
C PRO A 82 -23.79 7.41 -11.33
N ALA A 83 -24.73 6.95 -12.15
CA ALA A 83 -25.13 7.61 -13.41
C ALA A 83 -25.79 8.99 -13.17
N SER A 84 -26.37 9.23 -12.00
CA SER A 84 -26.98 10.52 -11.66
C SER A 84 -25.97 11.57 -11.18
N VAL A 85 -24.69 11.21 -11.02
CA VAL A 85 -23.65 12.12 -10.54
C VAL A 85 -23.16 12.98 -11.70
N ASN A 86 -23.33 14.29 -11.55
CA ASN A 86 -22.82 15.32 -12.45
C ASN A 86 -22.05 16.40 -11.66
N ARG A 87 -21.51 17.40 -12.38
CA ARG A 87 -20.71 18.48 -11.79
C ARG A 87 -21.44 19.29 -10.71
N GLN A 88 -22.76 19.44 -10.80
CA GLN A 88 -23.57 20.17 -9.82
C GLN A 88 -23.75 19.35 -8.54
N SER A 89 -23.98 18.04 -8.67
CA SER A 89 -24.13 17.12 -7.53
C SER A 89 -22.81 16.71 -6.86
N GLN A 90 -21.67 17.03 -7.48
CA GLN A 90 -20.36 16.55 -7.02
C GLN A 90 -20.07 17.00 -5.59
N GLU A 91 -20.41 18.25 -5.25
CA GLU A 91 -20.22 18.79 -3.90
C GLU A 91 -21.07 18.04 -2.88
N GLU A 92 -22.36 17.83 -3.17
CA GLU A 92 -23.26 17.05 -2.30
C GLU A 92 -22.76 15.62 -2.07
N VAL A 93 -22.30 14.95 -3.13
CA VAL A 93 -21.70 13.62 -3.04
C VAL A 93 -20.42 13.65 -2.21
N TRP A 94 -19.58 14.68 -2.39
CA TRP A 94 -18.36 14.86 -1.61
C TRP A 94 -18.67 15.08 -0.14
N GLN A 95 -19.63 15.95 0.19
CA GLN A 95 -20.10 16.20 1.56
C GLN A 95 -20.71 14.94 2.20
N THR A 96 -21.42 14.13 1.42
CA THR A 96 -21.97 12.85 1.90
C THR A 96 -20.86 11.85 2.27
N LEU A 97 -19.79 11.79 1.47
CA LEU A 97 -18.68 10.87 1.68
C LEU A 97 -17.68 11.38 2.73
N TYR A 98 -17.47 12.69 2.82
CA TYR A 98 -16.34 13.29 3.54
C TYR A 98 -16.73 14.44 4.48
N GLY A 99 -17.93 15.02 4.34
CA GLY A 99 -18.34 16.24 5.04
C GLY A 99 -18.65 16.09 6.54
N SER A 100 -18.99 14.88 7.00
CA SER A 100 -19.38 14.64 8.40
C SER A 100 -18.24 14.22 9.31
N THR A 101 -17.02 14.09 8.80
CA THR A 101 -15.91 13.68 9.65
C THR A 101 -15.23 14.94 10.14
N GLU A 102 -15.64 15.43 11.32
CA GLU A 102 -14.68 16.07 12.22
C GLU A 102 -13.58 15.04 12.45
N THR A 103 -12.61 15.00 11.54
CA THR A 103 -11.42 14.20 11.72
C THR A 103 -10.64 14.90 12.81
N LYS A 104 -10.98 14.60 14.07
CA LYS A 104 -10.14 14.93 15.21
C LYS A 104 -8.76 14.46 14.81
N THR A 105 -7.85 15.40 14.58
CA THR A 105 -6.49 15.10 14.17
C THR A 105 -5.94 14.20 15.25
N LYS A 106 -5.85 12.88 14.97
CA LYS A 106 -5.37 11.93 15.97
C LYS A 106 -3.99 12.41 16.38
N ILE A 107 -3.78 12.52 17.70
CA ILE A 107 -2.48 12.88 18.24
C ILE A 107 -1.50 11.80 17.75
N PRO A 108 -0.42 12.16 17.03
CA PRO A 108 0.57 11.19 16.56
C PRO A 108 1.13 10.41 17.74
N LYS A 109 1.07 9.06 17.69
CA LYS A 109 1.67 8.24 18.76
C LYS A 109 3.19 8.16 18.66
N LEU A 110 3.73 8.31 17.45
CA LEU A 110 5.17 8.22 17.18
C LEU A 110 5.78 9.63 17.06
N LYS A 111 7.04 9.74 17.48
CA LYS A 111 7.83 10.96 17.42
C LYS A 111 9.02 10.78 16.49
N VAL A 112 9.54 11.90 15.97
CA VAL A 112 10.80 11.91 15.22
C VAL A 112 11.90 11.30 16.09
N GLY A 113 12.69 10.39 15.52
CA GLY A 113 13.74 9.64 16.21
C GLY A 113 13.29 8.29 16.80
N ASP A 114 11.98 8.01 16.88
CA ASP A 114 11.51 6.70 17.33
C ASP A 114 11.96 5.59 16.38
N PHE A 115 12.38 4.46 16.94
CA PHE A 115 12.68 3.25 16.17
C PHE A 115 11.39 2.47 15.93
N VAL A 116 11.21 2.02 14.70
CA VAL A 116 10.00 1.31 14.27
C VAL A 116 10.31 0.11 13.38
N ARG A 117 9.39 -0.85 13.33
CA ARG A 117 9.33 -1.91 12.33
C ARG A 117 8.16 -1.68 11.38
N LEU A 118 8.30 -2.12 10.14
CA LEU A 118 7.28 -2.00 9.13
C LEU A 118 6.41 -3.26 9.09
N ALA A 119 5.10 -3.10 8.89
CA ALA A 119 4.21 -4.24 8.67
C ALA A 119 4.59 -4.98 7.37
N ARG A 120 4.65 -6.31 7.42
CA ARG A 120 4.85 -7.13 6.22
C ARG A 120 3.55 -7.20 5.43
N ALA A 121 3.65 -7.03 4.11
CA ALA A 121 2.54 -7.27 3.19
C ALA A 121 2.02 -8.70 3.38
N ARG A 122 0.75 -8.82 3.78
CA ARG A 122 0.11 -10.13 3.98
C ARG A 122 -0.29 -10.69 2.63
N ARG A 123 0.41 -11.72 2.15
CA ARG A 123 -0.07 -12.52 1.02
C ARG A 123 -1.33 -13.28 1.43
N CYS A 124 -2.26 -13.51 0.49
CA CYS A 124 -3.52 -14.25 0.71
C CYS A 124 -3.37 -15.64 1.37
N PHE A 125 -2.16 -16.22 1.41
CA PHE A 125 -1.85 -17.51 2.03
C PHE A 125 -0.75 -17.43 3.10
N SER A 126 -0.62 -16.29 3.77
CA SER A 126 0.39 -16.11 4.82
C SER A 126 0.06 -17.01 6.01
N LYS A 127 0.94 -17.97 6.32
CA LYS A 127 0.79 -18.86 7.47
C LYS A 127 0.88 -18.03 8.76
N GLY A 128 -0.09 -18.19 9.68
CA GLY A 128 -0.24 -17.33 10.87
C GLY A 128 0.93 -17.34 11.87
N TYR A 129 1.82 -18.32 11.79
CA TYR A 129 3.04 -18.36 12.61
C TYR A 129 4.18 -17.49 12.07
N LEU A 130 4.07 -16.96 10.84
CA LEU A 130 5.09 -16.09 10.29
C LEU A 130 5.02 -14.69 10.92
N PRO A 131 6.17 -14.04 11.19
CA PRO A 131 6.18 -12.69 11.78
C PRO A 131 5.42 -11.69 10.90
N ALA A 132 4.56 -10.89 11.53
CA ALA A 132 3.80 -9.83 10.86
C ALA A 132 4.61 -8.55 10.57
N TRP A 133 5.80 -8.42 11.17
CA TRP A 133 6.65 -7.24 11.11
C TRP A 133 7.99 -7.55 10.44
N THR A 134 8.64 -6.53 9.87
CA THR A 134 10.01 -6.64 9.33
C THR A 134 11.01 -6.97 10.44
N VAL A 135 12.10 -7.64 10.06
CA VAL A 135 13.25 -7.80 10.96
C VAL A 135 14.06 -6.50 10.99
N GLU A 136 14.21 -5.88 9.81
CA GLU A 136 14.80 -4.56 9.63
C GLU A 136 14.09 -3.51 10.49
N THR A 137 14.91 -2.64 11.07
CA THR A 137 14.52 -1.54 11.94
C THR A 137 14.73 -0.21 11.23
N PHE A 138 13.73 0.66 11.32
CA PHE A 138 13.73 1.98 10.70
C PHE A 138 13.64 3.08 11.77
N ARG A 139 13.91 4.32 11.39
CA ARG A 139 13.75 5.49 12.25
C ARG A 139 12.72 6.45 11.67
N VAL A 140 11.86 7.01 12.52
CA VAL A 140 10.93 8.07 12.10
C VAL A 140 11.71 9.35 11.83
N LYS A 141 11.70 9.81 10.58
CA LYS A 141 12.33 11.07 10.14
C LYS A 141 11.37 12.25 10.26
N VAL A 142 10.14 12.08 9.80
CA VAL A 142 9.14 13.16 9.76
C VAL A 142 7.77 12.64 10.17
N VAL A 143 7.09 13.41 11.03
CA VAL A 143 5.68 13.22 11.36
C VAL A 143 4.86 14.28 10.63
N ARG A 144 4.04 13.86 9.67
CA ARG A 144 3.15 14.75 8.92
C ARG A 144 1.77 14.71 9.58
N LYS A 145 1.30 15.87 10.07
CA LYS A 145 -0.03 16.06 10.66
C LYS A 145 -1.13 16.12 9.57
N THR A 146 -1.07 15.21 8.61
CA THR A 146 -2.14 14.98 7.64
C THR A 146 -3.33 14.31 8.33
N VAL A 147 -4.45 14.21 7.62
CA VAL A 147 -5.62 13.47 8.08
C VAL A 147 -5.81 12.25 7.17
N PRO A 148 -5.52 11.03 7.64
CA PRO A 148 -4.89 10.66 8.92
C PRO A 148 -3.38 10.99 8.94
N VAL A 149 -2.76 10.94 10.13
CA VAL A 149 -1.33 11.25 10.32
C VAL A 149 -0.48 10.26 9.51
N THR A 150 0.54 10.78 8.83
CA THR A 150 1.47 9.97 8.04
C THR A 150 2.91 10.19 8.47
N TYR A 151 3.73 9.17 8.29
CA TYR A 151 5.13 9.14 8.73
C TYR A 151 6.07 8.91 7.56
N VAL A 152 7.20 9.58 7.57
CA VAL A 152 8.35 9.29 6.70
C VAL A 152 9.42 8.65 7.56
N ILE A 153 9.96 7.53 7.10
CA ILE A 153 10.97 6.74 7.83
C ILE A 153 12.26 6.63 7.03
N THR A 154 13.37 6.43 7.73
CA THR A 154 14.68 6.13 7.15
C THR A 154 15.18 4.76 7.58
N ASP A 155 16.05 4.19 6.75
CA ASP A 155 16.80 2.97 7.11
C ASP A 155 17.91 3.26 8.14
N TYR A 156 18.72 2.25 8.45
CA TYR A 156 19.84 2.41 9.39
C TYR A 156 20.95 3.35 8.88
N ASN A 157 21.10 3.50 7.55
CA ASN A 157 22.08 4.37 6.91
C ASN A 157 21.53 5.78 6.64
N ASP A 158 20.40 6.14 7.25
CA ASP A 158 19.68 7.40 7.06
C ASP A 158 19.20 7.66 5.61
N ASN A 159 19.06 6.59 4.79
CA ASN A 159 18.41 6.69 3.49
C ASN A 159 16.89 6.72 3.63
N ASP A 160 16.23 7.56 2.84
CA ASP A 160 14.77 7.69 2.85
C ASP A 160 14.10 6.43 2.29
N VAL A 161 13.24 5.82 3.11
CA VAL A 161 12.38 4.75 2.63
C VAL A 161 11.28 5.37 1.76
N LYS A 162 11.14 4.85 0.56
CA LYS A 162 10.19 5.38 -0.42
C LYS A 162 8.75 5.23 0.07
N GLY A 163 8.03 6.36 0.13
CA GLY A 163 6.61 6.40 0.46
C GLY A 163 6.30 7.15 1.76
N THR A 164 5.05 7.02 2.20
CA THR A 164 4.57 7.55 3.48
C THR A 164 3.74 6.47 4.13
N PHE A 165 3.93 6.28 5.43
CA PHE A 165 3.35 5.18 6.17
C PHE A 165 2.29 5.68 7.14
N TYR A 166 1.22 4.90 7.30
CA TYR A 166 0.23 5.13 8.34
C TYR A 166 0.73 4.61 9.68
N GLU A 167 0.07 5.04 10.77
CA GLU A 167 0.41 4.58 12.11
C GLU A 167 0.25 3.06 12.26
N GLU A 168 -0.76 2.47 11.63
CA GLU A 168 -1.03 1.03 11.70
C GLU A 168 0.03 0.18 10.98
N GLU A 169 0.81 0.79 10.09
CA GLU A 169 1.88 0.14 9.34
C GLU A 169 3.21 0.15 10.10
N LEU A 170 3.29 0.84 11.25
CA LEU A 170 4.51 1.04 12.02
C LEU A 170 4.37 0.54 13.47
N GLN A 171 5.28 -0.34 13.88
CA GLN A 171 5.39 -0.79 15.26
C GLN A 171 6.58 -0.12 15.94
N LYS A 172 6.33 0.70 16.98
CA LYS A 172 7.40 1.25 17.83
C LYS A 172 8.18 0.13 18.53
N ILE A 173 9.50 0.24 18.53
CA ILE A 173 10.42 -0.65 19.23
C ILE A 173 11.42 0.16 20.06
N GLY A 174 12.08 -0.51 21.01
CA GLY A 174 13.27 0.04 21.67
C GLY A 174 14.46 0.16 20.72
N LYS A 175 15.51 0.86 21.14
CA LYS A 175 16.76 0.95 20.38
C LYS A 175 17.31 -0.47 20.16
N PRO A 176 17.56 -0.90 18.91
CA PRO A 176 18.10 -2.23 18.66
C PRO A 176 19.50 -2.34 19.27
N GLN A 177 19.69 -3.33 20.15
CA GLN A 177 20.99 -3.64 20.76
C GLN A 177 21.73 -4.72 19.98
N ASP A 178 20.99 -5.71 19.45
CA ASP A 178 21.56 -6.88 18.78
C ASP A 178 20.97 -7.08 17.38
N TYR A 179 21.86 -7.25 16.39
CA TYR A 179 21.50 -7.67 15.04
C TYR A 179 21.76 -9.17 14.90
N LYS A 180 20.84 -9.90 14.27
CA LYS A 180 21.01 -11.35 14.03
C LYS A 180 21.79 -11.58 12.74
N VAL A 181 22.78 -12.47 12.76
CA VAL A 181 23.49 -12.88 11.54
C VAL A 181 22.61 -13.82 10.72
N GLU A 182 22.40 -13.49 9.45
CA GLU A 182 21.76 -14.38 8.46
C GLU A 182 22.76 -15.39 7.93
N LYS A 183 23.91 -14.90 7.47
CA LYS A 183 24.92 -15.71 6.78
C LYS A 183 26.31 -15.11 6.96
N ILE A 184 27.29 -15.98 7.22
CA ILE A 184 28.71 -15.62 7.14
C ILE A 184 29.13 -15.68 5.67
N LEU A 185 29.60 -14.56 5.12
CA LEU A 185 30.02 -14.43 3.73
C LEU A 185 31.50 -14.76 3.55
N ARG A 186 32.35 -14.31 4.49
CA ARG A 186 33.81 -14.50 4.40
C ARG A 186 34.46 -14.53 5.77
N LYS A 187 35.57 -15.25 5.88
CA LYS A 187 36.46 -15.23 7.05
C LYS A 187 37.73 -14.48 6.68
N SER A 188 38.24 -13.64 7.59
CA SER A 188 39.51 -12.93 7.41
C SER A 188 40.67 -13.93 7.34
N ARG A 189 41.63 -13.67 6.46
CA ARG A 189 42.87 -14.46 6.33
C ARG A 189 44.02 -13.91 7.19
N ASP A 190 43.90 -12.65 7.61
CA ASP A 190 44.99 -11.92 8.27
C ASP A 190 44.95 -12.04 9.80
N GLY A 191 45.06 -13.25 10.36
CA GLY A 191 45.31 -13.54 11.80
C GLY A 191 44.30 -13.04 12.87
N LYS A 192 43.59 -11.95 12.59
CA LYS A 192 42.49 -11.34 13.32
C LYS A 192 41.24 -12.04 12.80
N LYS A 193 40.65 -12.93 13.60
CA LYS A 193 39.52 -13.83 13.28
C LYS A 193 38.19 -13.09 12.95
N LYS A 194 38.22 -12.10 12.05
CA LYS A 194 37.03 -11.34 11.65
C LYS A 194 36.14 -12.15 10.71
N LEU A 195 34.84 -11.97 10.81
CA LEU A 195 33.83 -12.58 9.96
C LEU A 195 33.05 -11.48 9.23
N LEU A 196 32.99 -11.52 7.89
CA LEU A 196 32.08 -10.70 7.11
C LEU A 196 30.71 -11.34 7.17
N VAL A 197 29.73 -10.65 7.73
CA VAL A 197 28.38 -11.18 7.94
C VAL A 197 27.34 -10.39 7.16
N ARG A 198 26.32 -11.09 6.68
CA ARG A 198 25.04 -10.53 6.25
C ARG A 198 24.07 -10.60 7.43
N TRP A 199 23.45 -9.48 7.74
CA TRP A 199 22.48 -9.38 8.83
C TRP A 199 21.07 -9.79 8.36
N LEU A 200 20.36 -10.49 9.23
CA LEU A 200 19.03 -11.05 8.95
C LEU A 200 18.03 -9.93 8.65
N GLY A 201 17.50 -9.97 7.42
CA GLY A 201 16.51 -9.02 6.97
C GLY A 201 17.07 -7.66 6.53
N TYR A 202 18.39 -7.53 6.40
CA TYR A 202 19.05 -6.35 5.85
C TYR A 202 19.62 -6.65 4.46
N GLY A 203 19.68 -5.63 3.60
CA GLY A 203 20.28 -5.71 2.27
C GLY A 203 21.81 -5.94 2.31
N THR A 204 22.40 -6.19 1.14
CA THR A 204 23.85 -6.37 0.98
C THR A 204 24.67 -5.16 1.41
N ASP A 205 24.05 -3.97 1.37
CA ASP A 205 24.69 -2.70 1.72
C ASP A 205 25.01 -2.59 3.21
N PHE A 206 24.41 -3.45 4.03
CA PHE A 206 24.64 -3.53 5.48
C PHE A 206 25.65 -4.61 5.87
N ASN A 207 26.26 -5.31 4.90
CA ASN A 207 27.27 -6.33 5.21
C ASN A 207 28.46 -5.70 5.95
N SER A 208 28.83 -6.25 7.11
CA SER A 208 29.91 -5.70 7.93
C SER A 208 30.81 -6.79 8.51
N TRP A 209 32.06 -6.40 8.82
CA TRP A 209 33.02 -7.27 9.49
C TRP A 209 32.81 -7.21 11.00
N ILE A 210 32.59 -8.35 11.63
CA ILE A 210 32.54 -8.52 13.07
C ILE A 210 33.78 -9.26 13.58
N HIS A 211 34.08 -9.07 14.86
CA HIS A 211 35.20 -9.69 15.56
C HIS A 211 34.78 -10.96 16.30
#